data_AF-A0A967WCE1-F1
#
_entry.id   AF-A0A967WCE1-F1
#
_cell.length_a   1.000
_cell.length_b   1.000
_cell.length_c   1.000
_cell.angle_alpha   90.00
_cell.angle_beta   90.00
_cell.angle_gamma   90.00
#
_symmetry.space_group_name_H-M   'P 1'
#
loop_
_entity.id
_entity.type
_entity.pdbx_description
1 polymer ?
#
loop_
_entity_poly.entity_id
_entity_poly.type
_entity_poly.pdbx_seq_one_letter_code
_entity_poly.pdbx_strand_id
1 'polypeptide(L)'
;VIVMWFILSKTRLGFNAYSIGGNREVARLSGIPVKLNIVIFYCISGLTAALAAIVQTARLDFATPNRGQGMELWVIAATVIGGTSMFGGVGGVGRTVIGVIIIKSLQAGLIH
;
A
#
# COMPACT_ATOMS: atom_id res chain seq x y z
N VAL A 1 -7.00 7.62 0.55
CA VAL A 1 -6.95 7.37 -0.91
C VAL A 1 -6.50 8.62 -1.68
N ILE A 2 -7.23 9.74 -1.59
CA ILE A 2 -6.93 10.98 -2.35
C ILE A 2 -5.51 11.49 -2.08
N VAL A 3 -5.09 11.56 -0.81
CA VAL A 3 -3.73 11.98 -0.42
C VAL A 3 -2.65 11.10 -1.07
N MET A 4 -2.80 9.78 -1.00
CA MET A 4 -1.84 8.84 -1.61
C MET A 4 -1.83 8.92 -3.13
N TRP A 5 -2.99 9.12 -3.76
CA TRP A 5 -3.06 9.31 -5.20
C TRP A 5 -2.32 10.58 -5.62
N PHE A 6 -2.51 11.68 -4.88
CA PHE A 6 -1.80 12.93 -5.13
C PHE A 6 -0.28 12.76 -4.96
N ILE A 7 0.16 12.10 -3.87
CA ILE A 7 1.58 11.79 -3.65
C ILE A 7 2.13 10.97 -4.83
N LEU A 8 1.44 9.92 -5.25
CA LEU A 8 1.92 9.04 -6.31
C LEU A 8 1.89 9.69 -7.70
N SER A 9 0.91 10.54 -8.00
CA SER A 9 0.72 11.12 -9.34
C SER A 9 1.35 12.50 -9.54
N LYS A 10 1.56 13.27 -8.48
CA LYS A 10 1.99 14.68 -8.57
C LYS A 10 3.28 15.00 -7.84
N THR A 11 3.90 14.05 -7.13
CA THR A 11 5.15 14.32 -6.39
C THR A 11 6.33 13.52 -6.92
N ARG A 12 7.54 14.01 -6.64
CA ARG A 12 8.80 13.31 -6.95
C ARG A 12 8.89 11.93 -6.28
N LEU A 13 8.24 11.75 -5.13
CA LEU A 13 8.19 10.45 -4.46
C LEU A 13 7.48 9.39 -5.32
N GLY A 14 6.42 9.77 -6.03
CA GLY A 14 5.72 8.88 -6.94
C GLY A 14 6.59 8.48 -8.14
N PHE A 15 7.24 9.46 -8.77
CA PHE A 15 8.20 9.20 -9.85
C PHE A 15 9.32 8.26 -9.39
N ASN A 16 9.95 8.56 -8.24
CA ASN A 16 10.99 7.73 -7.66
C ASN A 16 10.49 6.30 -7.38
N ALA A 17 9.25 6.12 -6.93
CA ALA A 17 8.66 4.80 -6.70
C ALA A 17 8.62 3.96 -7.98
N TYR A 18 8.13 4.52 -9.09
CA TYR A 18 8.07 3.83 -10.38
C TYR A 18 9.46 3.56 -10.96
N SER A 19 10.39 4.53 -10.89
CA SER A 19 11.76 4.36 -11.38
C SER A 19 12.52 3.27 -10.60
N ILE A 20 12.42 3.27 -9.27
CA ILE A 20 13.03 2.24 -8.41
C ILE A 20 12.41 0.87 -8.68
N GLY A 21 11.10 0.83 -8.92
CA GLY A 21 10.38 -0.41 -9.22
C GLY A 21 10.68 -0.99 -10.61
N GLY A 22 11.01 -0.17 -11.61
CA GLY A 22 11.39 -0.65 -12.94
C GLY A 22 12.82 -1.21 -12.97
N ASN A 23 13.79 -0.43 -12.49
CA ASN A 23 15.16 -0.90 -12.34
C ASN A 23 15.91 -0.09 -11.26
N ARG A 24 16.20 -0.74 -10.13
CA ARG A 24 16.88 -0.13 -8.98
C ARG A 24 18.28 0.39 -9.32
N GLU A 25 19.00 -0.32 -10.18
CA GLU A 25 20.37 0.03 -10.55
C GLU A 25 20.39 1.27 -11.45
N VAL A 26 19.50 1.32 -12.45
CA VAL A 26 19.34 2.50 -13.32
C VAL A 26 18.88 3.71 -12.51
N ALA A 27 17.92 3.55 -11.59
CA ALA A 27 17.49 4.63 -10.71
C ALA A 27 18.65 5.21 -9.88
N ARG A 28 19.53 4.36 -9.36
CA ARG A 28 20.73 4.79 -8.61
C ARG A 28 21.71 5.55 -9.52
N LEU A 29 21.94 5.06 -10.73
CA LEU A 29 22.83 5.71 -11.71
C LEU A 29 22.27 7.06 -12.17
N SER A 30 20.95 7.22 -12.22
CA SER A 30 20.26 8.49 -12.51
C SER A 30 20.21 9.47 -11.32
N GLY A 31 20.94 9.21 -10.23
CA GLY A 31 21.02 10.10 -9.07
C GLY A 31 19.81 10.05 -8.13
N ILE A 32 18.91 9.07 -8.25
CA ILE A 32 17.79 8.90 -7.33
C ILE A 32 18.32 8.27 -6.03
N PRO A 33 18.11 8.88 -4.85
CA PRO A 33 18.55 8.32 -3.57
C PRO A 33 17.67 7.13 -3.17
N VAL A 34 17.95 5.96 -3.74
CA VAL A 34 17.13 4.73 -3.57
C VAL A 34 16.92 4.38 -2.09
N LYS A 35 17.98 4.42 -1.28
CA LYS A 35 17.91 4.10 0.16
C LYS A 35 16.95 5.03 0.92
N LEU A 36 17.04 6.34 0.68
CA LEU A 36 16.20 7.32 1.36
C LEU A 36 14.73 7.16 0.96
N ASN A 37 14.45 6.96 -0.33
CA ASN A 37 13.09 6.75 -0.80
C ASN A 37 12.46 5.48 -0.18
N ILE A 38 13.23 4.39 -0.06
CA ILE A 38 12.75 3.16 0.60
C ILE A 38 12.38 3.43 2.06
N VAL A 39 13.21 4.16 2.81
CA VAL A 39 12.91 4.53 4.19
C VAL A 39 11.64 5.37 4.27
N ILE A 40 11.48 6.35 3.39
CA ILE A 40 10.27 7.19 3.33
C ILE A 40 9.02 6.33 3.09
N PHE A 41 9.06 5.37 2.16
CA PHE A 41 7.91 4.48 1.90
C PHE A 41 7.57 3.60 3.11
N TYR A 42 8.57 3.08 3.83
CA TYR A 42 8.32 2.34 5.07
C TYR A 42 7.72 3.22 6.17
N CYS A 43 8.20 4.47 6.32
CA CYS A 43 7.62 5.42 7.27
C CYS A 43 6.16 5.74 6.93
N ILE A 44 5.84 5.96 5.64
CA ILE A 44 4.47 6.21 5.19
C ILE A 44 3.57 4.99 5.49
N SER A 45 4.04 3.78 5.19
CA SER A 45 3.32 2.53 5.50
C SER A 45 3.05 2.40 6.99
N GLY A 46 4.08 2.57 7.83
CA GLY A 46 3.97 2.51 9.29
C GLY A 46 3.00 3.56 9.85
N LEU A 47 3.05 4.79 9.34
CA LEU A 47 2.11 5.85 9.73
C LEU A 47 0.67 5.48 9.37
N THR A 48 0.43 4.94 8.18
CA THR A 48 -0.92 4.49 7.80
C THR A 48 -1.42 3.30 8.61
N ALA A 49 -0.53 2.36 8.95
CA ALA A 49 -0.85 1.21 9.78
C ALA A 49 -1.17 1.65 11.22
N ALA A 50 -0.41 2.60 11.78
CA ALA A 50 -0.68 3.18 13.09
C ALA A 50 -2.03 3.90 13.14
N LEU A 51 -2.34 4.73 12.13
CA LEU A 51 -3.65 5.38 12.02
C LEU A 51 -4.79 4.36 11.91
N ALA A 52 -4.62 3.31 11.11
CA ALA A 52 -5.60 2.23 11.00
C ALA A 52 -5.81 1.50 12.33
N ALA A 53 -4.73 1.23 13.08
CA ALA A 53 -4.79 0.58 14.38
C ALA A 53 -5.49 1.45 15.44
N ILE A 54 -5.24 2.76 15.46
CA ILE A 54 -5.93 3.72 16.35
C ILE A 54 -7.43 3.71 16.07
N VAL A 55 -7.83 3.84 14.80
CA VAL A 55 -9.24 3.83 14.40
C VAL A 55 -9.89 2.48 14.73
N GLN A 56 -9.19 1.37 14.51
CA GLN A 56 -9.72 0.03 14.80
C GLN A 56 -9.92 -0.18 16.30
N THR A 57 -8.98 0.28 17.13
CA THR A 57 -9.06 0.16 18.60
C THR A 57 -10.20 1.02 19.15
N ALA A 58 -10.36 2.24 18.63
CA ALA A 58 -11.45 3.15 19.01
C ALA A 58 -12.85 2.60 18.67
N ARG A 59 -12.97 1.65 17.73
CA ARG A 59 -14.26 1.05 17.34
C ARG A 59 -14.68 -0.14 18.19
N LEU A 60 -13.75 -0.78 18.91
CA LEU A 60 -13.97 -2.10 19.53
C LEU A 60 -13.72 -2.10 21.04
N ASP A 61 -13.31 -0.97 21.63
CA ASP A 61 -12.90 -0.78 23.04
C ASP A 61 -11.80 -1.73 23.57
N PHE A 62 -11.44 -2.77 22.81
CA PHE A 62 -10.44 -3.78 23.16
C PHE A 62 -9.63 -4.18 21.92
N ALA A 63 -8.31 -4.22 22.06
CA ALA A 63 -7.39 -4.65 21.01
C ALA A 63 -7.08 -6.14 21.16
N THR A 64 -7.63 -6.98 20.28
CA THR A 64 -7.23 -8.39 20.19
C THR A 64 -6.17 -8.55 19.09
N PRO A 65 -4.98 -9.12 19.37
CA PRO A 65 -3.91 -9.27 18.38
C PRO A 65 -4.33 -10.18 17.20
N ASN A 66 -5.30 -11.06 17.44
CA ASN A 66 -5.80 -12.01 16.45
C ASN A 66 -6.52 -11.33 15.27
N ARG A 67 -7.03 -10.10 15.44
CA ARG A 67 -7.66 -9.34 14.33
C ARG A 67 -6.67 -9.00 13.22
N GLY A 68 -5.38 -8.88 13.55
CA GLY A 68 -4.30 -8.62 12.59
C GLY A 68 -3.94 -9.83 11.72
N GLN A 69 -4.15 -11.04 12.24
CA GLN A 69 -3.69 -12.25 11.58
C GLN A 69 -4.44 -12.49 10.27
N GLY A 70 -3.67 -12.78 9.21
CA GLY A 70 -4.20 -13.01 7.86
C GLY A 70 -4.61 -11.74 7.09
N MET A 71 -4.80 -10.58 7.75
CA MET A 71 -5.10 -9.32 7.03
C MET A 71 -3.98 -8.92 6.07
N GLU A 72 -2.72 -9.18 6.43
CA GLU A 72 -1.57 -8.92 5.56
C GLU A 72 -1.70 -9.66 4.22
N LEU A 73 -2.07 -10.94 4.26
CA LEU A 73 -2.24 -11.76 3.07
C LEU A 73 -3.41 -11.24 2.21
N TRP A 74 -4.53 -10.86 2.83
CA TRP A 74 -5.66 -10.26 2.11
C TRP A 74 -5.30 -8.92 1.47
N VAL A 75 -4.47 -8.10 2.12
CA VAL A 75 -3.98 -6.84 1.57
C VAL A 75 -3.09 -7.09 0.35
N ILE A 76 -2.17 -8.05 0.44
CA ILE A 76 -1.32 -8.44 -0.70
C ILE A 76 -2.20 -8.95 -1.85
N ALA A 77 -3.14 -9.88 -1.58
CA ALA A 77 -4.06 -10.40 -2.59
C ALA A 77 -4.89 -9.28 -3.27
N ALA A 78 -5.47 -8.37 -2.48
CA ALA A 78 -6.25 -7.25 -3.00
C ALA A 78 -5.42 -6.33 -3.91
N THR A 79 -4.19 -6.01 -3.53
CA THR A 79 -3.32 -5.12 -4.33
C THR A 79 -2.91 -5.76 -5.66
N VAL A 80 -2.67 -7.07 -5.67
CA VAL A 80 -2.32 -7.86 -6.86
C VAL A 80 -3.52 -8.03 -7.79
N ILE A 81 -4.71 -8.36 -7.25
CA ILE A 81 -5.97 -8.42 -8.02
C ILE A 81 -6.27 -7.08 -8.66
N GLY A 82 -5.99 -5.98 -7.95
CA GLY A 82 -6.10 -4.62 -8.49
C GLY A 82 -5.14 -4.32 -9.64
N GLY A 83 -4.12 -5.14 -9.88
CA GLY A 83 -3.14 -4.96 -10.95
C GLY A 83 -1.90 -4.17 -10.52
N THR A 84 -1.51 -4.24 -9.24
CA THR A 84 -0.24 -3.71 -8.73
C THR A 84 0.85 -4.76 -8.87
N SER A 85 1.98 -4.43 -9.50
CA SER A 85 3.09 -5.36 -9.68
C SER A 85 3.88 -5.56 -8.37
N MET A 86 4.12 -6.82 -7.98
CA MET A 86 5.04 -7.14 -6.88
C MET A 86 6.51 -6.87 -7.24
N PHE A 87 6.84 -6.98 -8.52
CA PHE A 87 8.19 -6.74 -9.04
C PHE A 87 8.49 -5.25 -9.24
N GLY A 88 7.46 -4.39 -9.15
CA GLY A 88 7.59 -2.94 -9.23
C GLY A 88 7.33 -2.38 -10.64
N GLY A 89 7.43 -1.05 -10.76
CA GLY A 89 7.38 -0.32 -12.04
C GLY A 89 5.97 -0.09 -12.59
N VAL A 90 4.97 -0.87 -12.16
CA VAL A 90 3.58 -0.76 -12.63
C VAL A 90 2.61 -0.87 -11.47
N GLY A 91 1.66 0.06 -11.38
CA GLY A 91 0.63 0.06 -10.34
C GLY A 91 -0.11 1.38 -10.28
N GLY A 92 -0.92 1.56 -9.24
CA GLY A 92 -1.59 2.82 -8.98
C GLY A 92 -2.63 2.72 -7.88
N VAL A 93 -2.86 3.81 -7.16
CA VAL A 93 -3.81 3.84 -6.03
C VAL A 93 -5.23 3.44 -6.48
N GLY A 94 -5.71 3.92 -7.63
CA GLY A 94 -7.05 3.58 -8.13
C GLY A 94 -7.22 2.09 -8.44
N ARG A 95 -6.19 1.48 -9.04
CA ARG A 95 -6.11 0.04 -9.31
C ARG A 95 -6.19 -0.79 -8.03
N THR A 96 -5.40 -0.42 -7.03
CA THR A 96 -5.42 -1.05 -5.70
C THR A 96 -6.79 -0.92 -5.03
N VAL A 97 -7.44 0.25 -5.11
CA VAL A 97 -8.77 0.46 -4.50
C VAL A 97 -9.81 -0.50 -5.08
N ILE A 98 -9.81 -0.70 -6.40
CA ILE A 98 -10.71 -1.65 -7.06
C ILE A 98 -10.50 -3.07 -6.50
N GLY A 99 -9.24 -3.52 -6.40
CA GLY A 99 -8.93 -4.84 -5.84
C GLY A 99 -9.33 -5.00 -4.38
N VAL A 100 -9.16 -3.95 -3.55
CA VAL A 100 -9.62 -3.94 -2.16
C VAL A 100 -11.14 -4.03 -2.07
N ILE A 101 -11.88 -3.32 -2.93
CA ILE A 101 -13.34 -3.40 -2.98
C ILE A 101 -13.78 -4.82 -3.34
N ILE A 102 -13.16 -5.46 -4.34
CA ILE A 102 -13.49 -6.83 -4.74
C ILE A 102 -13.32 -7.81 -3.56
N ILE A 103 -12.13 -7.81 -2.93
CA ILE A 103 -11.85 -8.70 -1.79
C ILE A 103 -12.79 -8.41 -0.62
N LYS A 104 -13.07 -7.14 -0.32
CA LYS A 104 -13.95 -6.77 0.80
C LYS A 104 -15.41 -7.12 0.53
N SER A 105 -15.89 -6.98 -0.70
CA SER A 105 -17.24 -7.43 -1.08
C SER A 105 -17.38 -8.94 -1.00
N LEU A 106 -16.37 -9.70 -1.45
CA LEU A 106 -16.35 -11.17 -1.29
C LEU A 106 -16.37 -11.57 0.18
N GLN A 107 -15.56 -10.90 1.02
CA GLN A 107 -15.55 -11.15 2.45
C GLN A 107 -16.92 -10.84 3.07
N ALA A 108 -17.54 -9.70 2.74
CA ALA A 108 -18.84 -9.32 3.27
C ALA A 108 -19.96 -10.27 2.80
N GLY A 109 -19.92 -10.72 1.55
CA GLY A 109 -20.91 -11.64 0.97
C GLY A 109 -20.78 -13.09 1.44
N LEU A 110 -19.61 -13.51 1.95
CA LEU A 110 -19.40 -14.85 2.53
C LEU A 110 -19.79 -14.93 4.02
N ILE A 111 -19.91 -13.77 4.68
CA ILE A 111 -20.26 -13.65 6.12
C ILE A 111 -21.79 -13.60 6.31
N HIS A 112 -22.56 -13.53 5.21
CA HIS A 112 -24.00 -13.74 5.17
C HIS A 112 -24.32 -15.06 4.46
#